data_AF-A0A353ST87-F1
#
_entry.id   AF-A0A353ST87-F1
#
_cell.length_a   1.000
_cell.length_b   1.000
_cell.length_c   1.000
_cell.angle_alpha   90.00
_cell.angle_beta   90.00
_cell.angle_gamma   90.00
#
_symmetry.space_group_name_H-M   'P 1'
#
loop_
_entity.id
_entity.type
_entity.pdbx_description
1 polymer ?
#
loop_
_entity_poly.entity_id
_entity_poly.type
_entity_poly.pdbx_seq_one_letter_code
_entity_poly.pdbx_strand_id
1 'polypeptide(L)'
;MERESARTVMERRYGELDSGRTTLRIAGREYRLREILARWMLDVEGVLSIDGGELGGGRYWIRFLDGDDRRYVVFEFDTGFDILSEMRADSLLWEGDDFFFSRS
;
A
#
# COMPACT_ATOMS: atom_id res chain seq x y z
N MET A 1 10.84 24.18 -12.15
CA MET A 1 9.62 23.60 -11.57
C MET A 1 9.98 22.18 -11.18
N GLU A 2 10.33 21.96 -9.91
CA GLU A 2 10.56 20.60 -9.42
C GLU A 2 9.29 19.78 -9.63
N ARG A 3 9.44 18.60 -10.25
CA ARG A 3 8.34 17.64 -10.30
C ARG A 3 8.16 17.10 -8.89
N GLU A 4 6.95 17.19 -8.35
CA GLU A 4 6.59 16.60 -7.06
C GLU A 4 6.93 15.10 -7.11
N SER A 5 7.63 14.59 -6.09
CA SER A 5 8.08 13.20 -6.08
C SER A 5 6.88 12.25 -5.93
N ALA A 6 7.00 11.02 -6.47
CA ALA A 6 5.96 10.01 -6.32
C ALA A 6 5.64 9.71 -4.84
N ARG A 7 6.65 9.83 -3.98
CA ARG A 7 6.50 9.79 -2.52
C ARG A 7 5.57 10.87 -2.00
N THR A 8 5.86 12.12 -2.32
CA THR A 8 5.08 13.26 -1.82
C THR A 8 3.62 13.16 -2.26
N VAL A 9 3.37 12.73 -3.50
CA VAL A 9 2.01 12.49 -4.00
C VAL A 9 1.30 11.38 -3.22
N MET A 10 2.00 10.27 -2.93
CA MET A 10 1.46 9.15 -2.16
C MET A 10 1.15 9.55 -0.72
N GLU A 11 2.10 10.18 -0.02
CA GLU A 11 1.93 10.59 1.38
C GLU A 11 0.84 11.65 1.54
N ARG A 12 0.70 12.56 0.58
CA ARG A 12 -0.37 13.55 0.58
C ARG A 12 -1.76 12.91 0.44
N ARG A 13 -1.87 11.80 -0.30
CA ARG A 13 -3.16 11.15 -0.58
C ARG A 13 -3.56 10.16 0.51
N TYR A 14 -2.62 9.41 1.05
CA TYR A 14 -2.88 8.29 1.95
C TYR A 14 -2.31 8.46 3.36
N GLY A 15 -1.52 9.51 3.59
CA GLY A 15 -0.78 9.72 4.83
C GLY A 15 0.66 9.21 4.75
N GLU A 16 1.45 9.58 5.77
CA GLU A 16 2.83 9.13 5.95
C GLU A 16 2.92 7.59 5.93
N LEU A 17 4.10 7.06 5.59
CA LEU A 17 4.34 5.62 5.61
C LEU A 17 3.98 5.02 6.98
N ASP A 18 3.25 3.89 7.01
CA ASP A 18 2.83 3.18 8.23
C ASP A 18 1.87 3.96 9.16
N SER A 19 1.26 5.06 8.69
CA SER A 19 0.29 5.86 9.47
C SER A 19 -1.16 5.36 9.38
N GLY A 20 -1.44 4.44 8.45
CA GLY A 20 -2.76 3.87 8.24
C GLY A 20 -3.11 2.74 9.21
N ARG A 21 -4.09 1.91 8.80
CA ARG A 21 -4.57 0.76 9.57
C ARG A 21 -4.00 -0.54 9.04
N THR A 22 -3.79 -1.52 9.92
CA THR A 22 -3.39 -2.89 9.55
C THR A 22 -4.59 -3.84 9.33
N THR A 23 -5.81 -3.35 9.60
CA THR A 23 -7.07 -4.02 9.29
C THR A 23 -8.07 -3.04 8.68
N LEU A 24 -8.93 -3.53 7.78
CA LEU A 24 -10.00 -2.78 7.14
C LEU A 24 -11.34 -3.47 7.35
N ARG A 25 -12.39 -2.67 7.54
CA ARG A 25 -13.76 -3.16 7.65
C ARG A 25 -14.51 -2.92 6.34
N ILE A 26 -14.70 -3.99 5.57
CA ILE A 26 -15.27 -3.95 4.23
C ILE A 26 -16.61 -4.70 4.26
N ALA A 27 -17.68 -4.03 3.85
CA ALA A 27 -19.04 -4.57 3.87
C ALA A 27 -19.43 -5.21 5.23
N GLY A 28 -18.97 -4.62 6.34
CA GLY A 28 -19.26 -5.08 7.70
C GLY A 28 -18.37 -6.22 8.22
N ARG A 29 -17.45 -6.75 7.40
CA ARG A 29 -16.46 -7.75 7.81
C ARG A 29 -15.07 -7.13 7.95
N GLU A 30 -14.36 -7.50 9.01
CA GLU A 30 -12.96 -7.12 9.20
C GLU A 30 -12.03 -8.05 8.41
N TYR A 31 -11.03 -7.45 7.79
CA TYR A 31 -9.98 -8.13 7.04
C TYR A 31 -8.62 -7.55 7.44
N ARG A 32 -7.64 -8.42 7.66
CA ARG A 32 -6.22 -8.03 7.66
C ARG A 32 -5.80 -7.69 6.24
N LEU A 33 -4.87 -6.76 6.09
CA LEU A 33 -4.35 -6.36 4.78
C LEU A 33 -3.84 -7.55 3.95
N ARG A 34 -3.18 -8.50 4.60
CA ARG A 34 -2.71 -9.74 3.97
C ARG A 34 -3.83 -10.60 3.40
N GLU A 35 -4.99 -10.67 4.07
CA GLU A 35 -6.16 -11.40 3.56
C GLU A 35 -6.77 -10.72 2.33
N ILE A 36 -6.62 -9.39 2.23
CA ILE A 36 -7.04 -8.63 1.06
C ILE A 36 -6.08 -8.91 -0.11
N LEU A 37 -4.77 -8.82 0.12
CA LEU A 37 -3.75 -9.13 -0.89
C LEU A 37 -3.88 -10.58 -1.42
N ALA A 38 -4.19 -11.53 -0.55
CA ALA A 38 -4.43 -12.93 -0.94
C ALA A 38 -5.54 -13.08 -1.99
N ARG A 39 -6.56 -12.21 -1.99
CA ARG A 39 -7.64 -12.22 -3.00
C ARG A 39 -7.15 -11.88 -4.41
N TRP A 40 -6.05 -11.14 -4.50
CA TRP A 40 -5.38 -10.81 -5.76
C TRP A 40 -4.17 -11.70 -6.04
N MET A 41 -4.02 -12.80 -5.30
CA MET A 41 -2.86 -13.71 -5.39
C MET A 41 -1.52 -13.03 -5.04
N LEU A 42 -1.56 -12.00 -4.19
CA LEU A 42 -0.38 -11.23 -3.75
C LEU A 42 0.06 -11.56 -2.32
N ASP A 43 -0.49 -12.61 -1.70
CA ASP A 43 0.09 -13.18 -0.48
C ASP A 43 1.22 -14.14 -0.85
N VAL A 44 2.30 -13.58 -1.38
CA VAL A 44 3.48 -14.29 -1.85
C VAL A 44 4.72 -13.75 -1.15
N GLU A 45 5.81 -14.52 -1.20
CA GLU A 45 7.10 -14.04 -0.74
C GLU A 45 7.50 -12.77 -1.49
N GLY A 46 8.14 -11.81 -0.80
CA GLY A 46 8.51 -10.52 -1.38
C GLY A 46 7.43 -9.44 -1.30
N VAL A 47 6.15 -9.79 -1.06
CA VAL A 47 5.09 -8.79 -0.85
C VAL A 47 4.86 -8.55 0.63
N LEU A 48 5.03 -7.30 1.08
CA LEU A 48 4.86 -6.91 2.48
C LEU A 48 3.75 -5.87 2.61
N SER A 49 2.61 -6.24 3.20
CA SER A 49 1.56 -5.26 3.55
C SER A 49 2.08 -4.26 4.57
N ILE A 50 1.83 -2.97 4.36
CA ILE A 50 2.26 -1.88 5.25
C ILE A 50 1.04 -1.40 6.02
N ASP A 51 0.17 -0.64 5.36
CA ASP A 51 -1.02 -0.05 5.95
C ASP A 51 -2.13 0.15 4.91
N GLY A 52 -3.29 0.56 5.37
CA GLY A 52 -4.46 0.78 4.52
C GLY A 52 -5.47 1.72 5.17
N GLY A 53 -6.52 2.06 4.43
CA GLY A 53 -7.58 2.90 4.97
C GLY A 53 -8.83 2.96 4.10
N GLU A 54 -9.75 3.81 4.52
CA GLU A 54 -11.01 4.07 3.84
C GLU A 54 -10.96 5.47 3.22
N LEU A 55 -11.35 5.59 1.95
CA LEU A 55 -11.48 6.87 1.23
C LEU A 55 -12.92 7.41 1.26
N GLY A 56 -13.84 6.67 1.89
CA GLY A 56 -15.27 6.94 1.87
C GLY A 56 -15.97 6.46 0.59
N GLY A 57 -17.30 6.37 0.65
CA GLY A 57 -18.12 5.93 -0.49
C GLY A 57 -17.90 4.47 -0.90
N GLY A 58 -17.47 3.61 0.02
CA GLY A 58 -17.18 2.19 -0.28
C GLY A 58 -15.84 1.96 -0.99
N ARG A 59 -14.95 2.96 -0.99
CA ARG A 59 -13.58 2.84 -1.51
C ARG A 59 -12.57 2.72 -0.38
N TYR A 60 -11.58 1.90 -0.65
CA TYR A 60 -10.53 1.53 0.27
C TYR A 60 -9.18 1.68 -0.42
N TRP A 61 -8.13 1.77 0.36
CA TRP A 61 -6.76 1.71 -0.13
C TRP A 61 -5.92 0.77 0.71
N ILE A 62 -4.94 0.14 0.08
CA ILE A 62 -3.93 -0.70 0.72
C ILE A 62 -2.58 -0.39 0.13
N ARG A 63 -1.59 -0.17 0.99
CA ARG A 63 -0.19 0.03 0.66
C ARG A 63 0.61 -1.20 1.04
N PHE A 64 1.49 -1.60 0.15
CA PHE A 64 2.42 -2.70 0.36
C PHE A 64 3.74 -2.41 -0.34
N LEU A 65 4.81 -3.06 0.13
CA LEU A 65 6.09 -3.10 -0.58
C LEU A 65 6.07 -4.32 -1.50
N ASP A 66 6.30 -4.07 -2.78
CA ASP A 66 6.70 -5.08 -3.75
C ASP A 66 8.23 -5.15 -3.70
N GLY A 67 8.75 -6.19 -3.02
CA GLY A 67 10.17 -6.36 -2.76
C GLY A 67 10.98 -6.72 -4.01
N ASP A 68 10.35 -7.35 -5.00
CA ASP A 68 11.00 -7.73 -6.26
C ASP A 68 11.24 -6.48 -7.12
N ASP A 69 10.23 -5.61 -7.20
CA ASP A 69 10.30 -4.34 -7.93
C ASP A 69 10.92 -3.18 -7.11
N ARG A 70 11.11 -3.39 -5.79
CA ARG A 70 11.52 -2.36 -4.80
C ARG A 70 10.63 -1.12 -4.86
N ARG A 71 9.32 -1.34 -4.81
CA ARG A 71 8.34 -0.25 -4.94
C ARG A 71 7.29 -0.32 -3.86
N TYR A 72 6.98 0.83 -3.29
CA TYR A 72 5.73 1.02 -2.58
C TYR A 72 4.60 1.09 -3.59
N VAL A 73 3.61 0.23 -3.43
CA VAL A 73 2.43 0.13 -4.28
C VAL A 73 1.22 0.44 -3.42
N VAL A 74 0.33 1.30 -3.92
CA VAL A 74 -1.00 1.51 -3.35
C VAL A 74 -2.03 1.10 -4.37
N PHE A 75 -2.91 0.18 -3.97
CA PHE A 75 -4.15 -0.08 -4.68
C PHE A 75 -5.30 0.65 -4.01
N GLU A 76 -6.10 1.35 -4.82
CA GLU A 76 -7.46 1.72 -4.43
C GLU A 76 -8.42 0.67 -4.98
N PHE A 77 -9.38 0.25 -4.17
CA PHE A 77 -10.33 -0.80 -4.53
C PHE A 77 -11.70 -0.55 -3.91
N ASP A 78 -12.73 -1.20 -4.46
CA ASP A 78 -14.10 -1.08 -3.97
C ASP A 78 -14.49 -2.23 -3.02
N THR A 79 -15.74 -2.20 -2.53
CA THR A 79 -16.31 -3.28 -1.70
C THR A 79 -16.31 -4.66 -2.36
N GLY A 80 -16.22 -4.75 -3.68
CA GLY A 80 -16.13 -5.97 -4.47
C GLY A 80 -14.69 -6.51 -4.61
N PHE A 81 -13.70 -5.77 -4.11
CA PHE A 81 -12.27 -6.01 -4.33
C PHE A 81 -11.82 -5.79 -5.77
N ASP A 82 -12.60 -5.05 -6.56
CA ASP A 82 -12.17 -4.60 -7.88
C ASP A 82 -11.15 -3.46 -7.71
N ILE A 83 -9.97 -3.61 -8.33
CA ILE A 83 -8.92 -2.59 -8.29
C ILE A 83 -9.34 -1.42 -9.19
N LEU A 84 -9.48 -0.25 -8.58
CA LEU A 84 -9.91 0.99 -9.23
C LEU A 84 -8.73 1.83 -9.71
N SER A 85 -7.64 1.84 -8.95
CA SER A 85 -6.42 2.54 -9.32
C SER A 85 -5.19 1.93 -8.68
N GLU A 86 -4.04 2.17 -9.30
CA GLU A 86 -2.74 1.76 -8.82
C GLU A 86 -1.81 2.98 -8.82
N MET A 87 -1.07 3.14 -7.73
CA MET A 87 0.02 4.10 -7.62
C MET A 87 1.29 3.39 -7.19
N ARG A 88 2.39 3.61 -7.91
CA ARG A 88 3.72 3.11 -7.54
C ARG A 88 4.65 4.26 -7.21
N ALA A 89 5.49 4.05 -6.21
CA ALA A 89 6.58 4.95 -5.87
C ALA A 89 7.83 4.12 -5.52
N ASP A 90 8.98 4.57 -6.01
CA ASP A 90 10.27 3.91 -5.80
C ASP A 90 10.61 3.87 -4.30
N SER A 91 11.03 2.72 -3.77
CA SER A 91 11.35 2.61 -2.33
C SER A 91 12.54 3.48 -1.94
N LEU A 92 13.45 3.74 -2.88
CA LEU A 92 14.61 4.62 -2.69
C LEU A 92 14.23 6.06 -2.31
N LEU A 93 12.98 6.49 -2.56
CA LEU A 93 12.48 7.81 -2.16
C LEU A 93 12.14 7.91 -0.66
N TRP A 94 11.99 6.78 0.02
CA TRP A 94 11.87 6.69 1.47
C TRP A 94 13.18 6.20 2.12
N GLU A 95 13.99 5.43 1.40
CA GLU A 95 15.33 4.97 1.80
C GLU A 95 16.41 6.02 1.48
N GLY A 96 16.30 7.22 2.07
CA GLY A 96 17.45 8.12 2.12
C GLY A 96 18.56 7.47 2.95
N ASP A 97 19.60 6.95 2.27
CA ASP A 97 20.90 6.42 2.76
C ASP A 97 20.92 5.37 3.89
N ASP A 98 19.80 5.00 4.50
CA ASP A 98 19.80 4.04 5.60
C ASP A 98 18.70 2.98 5.47
N PHE A 99 19.10 1.75 5.81
CA PHE A 99 18.30 0.55 6.06
C PHE A 99 17.95 -0.38 4.89
N PHE A 100 18.96 -1.17 4.49
CA PHE A 100 18.73 -2.54 4.02
C PHE A 100 18.03 -3.36 5.11
N PHE A 101 16.83 -3.88 4.82
CA PHE A 101 16.30 -5.02 5.58
C PHE A 101 17.17 -6.25 5.31
N SER A 102 18.19 -6.44 6.14
CA SER A 102 18.73 -7.77 6.40
C SER A 102 17.68 -8.56 7.19
N ARG A 103 17.02 -9.50 6.53
CA ARG A 103 16.52 -10.70 7.21
C ARG A 103 17.13 -11.92 6.53
N SER A 104 18.17 -12.41 7.19
CA SER A 104 18.66 -13.79 7.21
C SER A 104 17.54 -14.81 7.43
#